data_AF-A0A968XMP6-F1
#
_entry.id   AF-A0A968XMP6-F1
#
_cell.length_a   1.000
_cell.length_b   1.000
_cell.length_c   1.000
_cell.angle_alpha   90.00
_cell.angle_beta   90.00
_cell.angle_gamma   90.00
#
_symmetry.space_group_name_H-M   'P 1'
#
loop_
_entity.id
_entity.type
_entity.pdbx_description
1 polymer ?
#
loop_
_entity_poly.entity_id
_entity_poly.type
_entity_poly.pdbx_seq_one_letter_code
_entity_poly.pdbx_strand_id
1 'polypeptide(L)'
;MDYFIKANHPLGQLTTLLRLAELSLSLNDDESMFSYLKKAETIARKLNEKHLLAIINSDYGNYYYSKEDLKTAESFYKKALATLDGEIFRRDVGLISLKLGEIALKKNNYSEAKRYFEASFDFDMKTKNKVALSQTFFNFARLNWLSKNEESALKNIVESLD
;
A
#
# COMPACT_ATOMS: atom_id res chain seq x y z
N MET A 1 16.40 -0.48 -21.41
CA MET A 1 15.27 -1.43 -21.42
C MET A 1 15.60 -2.78 -22.08
N ASP A 2 16.63 -2.89 -22.93
CA ASP A 2 16.82 -4.05 -23.82
C ASP A 2 17.68 -5.21 -23.25
N TYR A 3 18.28 -5.04 -22.08
CA TYR A 3 19.17 -6.06 -21.49
C TYR A 3 18.41 -7.30 -20.99
N PHE A 4 17.22 -7.14 -20.39
CA PHE A 4 16.45 -8.27 -19.86
C PHE A 4 15.74 -9.10 -20.93
N ILE A 5 15.36 -8.47 -22.05
CA ILE A 5 14.77 -9.15 -23.21
C ILE A 5 15.82 -10.07 -23.86
N LYS A 6 17.07 -9.61 -23.95
CA LYS A 6 18.18 -10.42 -24.49
C LYS A 6 18.69 -11.49 -23.51
N ALA A 7 18.46 -11.31 -22.20
CA ALA A 7 18.96 -12.21 -21.15
C ALA A 7 17.92 -13.24 -20.64
N ASN A 8 16.70 -13.29 -21.21
CA ASN A 8 15.61 -14.19 -20.77
C ASN A 8 15.34 -14.16 -19.25
N HIS A 9 15.33 -12.95 -18.66
CA HIS A 9 15.06 -12.74 -17.23
C HIS A 9 13.73 -12.01 -17.01
N PRO A 10 12.59 -12.71 -17.18
CA PRO A 10 11.26 -12.09 -17.13
C PRO A 10 10.94 -11.49 -15.76
N LEU A 11 11.47 -12.07 -14.67
CA LEU A 11 11.31 -11.51 -13.32
C LEU A 11 12.04 -10.17 -13.15
N GLY A 12 13.27 -10.05 -13.67
CA GLY A 12 14.03 -8.80 -13.63
C GLY A 12 13.39 -7.70 -14.50
N GLN A 13 12.82 -8.10 -15.65
CA GLN A 13 12.03 -7.19 -16.47
C GLN A 13 10.78 -6.69 -15.72
N LEU A 14 10.06 -7.60 -15.07
CA LEU A 14 8.86 -7.29 -14.31
C LEU A 14 9.18 -6.29 -13.19
N THR A 15 10.16 -6.56 -12.34
CA THR A 15 10.50 -5.66 -11.23
C THR A 15 10.95 -4.29 -11.73
N THR A 16 11.68 -4.23 -12.86
CA THR A 16 12.03 -2.97 -13.53
C THR A 16 10.80 -2.21 -13.99
N LEU A 17 9.80 -2.89 -14.57
CA LEU A 17 8.55 -2.26 -15.00
C LEU A 17 7.76 -1.69 -13.82
N LEU A 18 7.73 -2.37 -12.67
CA LEU A 18 7.08 -1.84 -11.46
C LEU A 18 7.77 -0.56 -10.97
N ARG A 19 9.11 -0.52 -10.96
CA ARG A 19 9.84 0.69 -10.61
C ARG A 19 9.57 1.84 -11.58
N LEU A 20 9.49 1.55 -12.87
CA LEU A 20 9.13 2.57 -13.86
C LEU A 20 7.71 3.10 -13.66
N ALA A 21 6.75 2.23 -13.33
CA ALA A 21 5.39 2.65 -13.02
C ALA A 21 5.34 3.58 -11.79
N GLU A 22 6.07 3.22 -10.72
CA GLU A 22 6.20 4.04 -9.51
C GLU A 22 6.82 5.42 -9.81
N LEU A 23 7.88 5.47 -10.63
CA LEU A 23 8.48 6.72 -11.07
C LEU A 23 7.51 7.54 -11.93
N SER A 24 6.84 6.93 -12.91
CA SER A 24 5.86 7.60 -13.76
C SER A 24 4.72 8.20 -12.94
N LEU A 25 4.25 7.50 -11.90
CA LEU A 25 3.26 8.03 -10.95
C LEU A 25 3.78 9.29 -10.25
N SER A 26 5.03 9.29 -9.77
CA SER A 26 5.63 10.46 -9.11
C SER A 26 5.80 11.67 -10.03
N LEU A 27 5.91 11.43 -11.34
CA LEU A 27 6.03 12.45 -12.38
C LEU A 27 4.67 12.90 -12.94
N ASN A 28 3.55 12.37 -12.42
CA ASN A 28 2.20 12.56 -12.97
C ASN A 28 2.07 12.13 -14.45
N ASP A 29 2.88 11.17 -14.90
CA ASP A 29 2.79 10.55 -16.21
C ASP A 29 1.91 9.30 -16.12
N ASP A 30 0.59 9.54 -16.12
CA ASP A 30 -0.43 8.51 -15.98
C ASP A 30 -0.33 7.49 -17.13
N GLU A 31 -0.11 7.93 -18.38
CA GLU A 31 -0.05 7.05 -19.56
C GLU A 31 1.08 6.02 -19.44
N SER A 32 2.30 6.48 -19.13
CA SER A 32 3.44 5.58 -18.96
C SER A 32 3.24 4.63 -17.79
N MET A 33 2.69 5.12 -16.66
CA MET A 33 2.40 4.30 -15.50
C MET A 33 1.47 3.13 -15.87
N PHE A 34 0.34 3.40 -16.51
CA PHE A 34 -0.61 2.36 -16.92
C PHE A 34 0.00 1.38 -17.93
N SER A 35 0.82 1.89 -18.86
CA SER A 35 1.53 1.07 -19.84
C SER A 35 2.51 0.11 -19.17
N TYR A 36 3.29 0.58 -18.19
CA TYR A 36 4.25 -0.25 -17.46
C TYR A 36 3.57 -1.28 -16.56
N LEU A 37 2.53 -0.89 -15.81
CA LEU A 37 1.77 -1.83 -14.98
C LEU A 37 1.12 -2.94 -15.80
N LYS A 38 0.52 -2.62 -16.95
CA LYS A 38 -0.10 -3.63 -17.84
C LYS A 38 0.92 -4.63 -18.38
N LYS A 39 2.12 -4.16 -18.74
CA LYS A 39 3.24 -5.03 -19.16
C LYS A 39 3.70 -5.91 -18.00
N ALA A 40 3.87 -5.34 -16.80
CA ALA A 40 4.26 -6.08 -15.60
C ALA A 40 3.22 -7.15 -15.25
N GLU A 41 1.92 -6.82 -15.32
CA GLU A 41 0.82 -7.74 -15.05
C GLU A 41 0.83 -8.93 -16.01
N THR A 42 1.05 -8.67 -17.30
CA THR A 42 1.15 -9.71 -18.32
C THR A 42 2.27 -10.70 -17.98
N ILE A 43 3.43 -10.20 -17.54
CA ILE A 43 4.55 -11.06 -17.15
C ILE A 43 4.25 -11.79 -15.84
N ALA A 44 3.72 -11.09 -14.83
CA ALA A 44 3.39 -11.67 -13.53
C ALA A 44 2.40 -12.83 -13.65
N ARG A 45 1.36 -12.69 -14.50
CA ARG A 45 0.41 -13.76 -14.80
C ARG A 45 1.06 -14.95 -15.49
N LYS A 46 1.95 -14.71 -16.47
CA LYS A 46 2.68 -15.79 -17.17
C LYS A 46 3.59 -16.57 -16.24
N LEU A 47 4.19 -15.90 -15.26
CA LEU A 47 5.08 -16.51 -14.27
C LEU A 47 4.34 -17.08 -13.05
N ASN A 48 3.01 -16.88 -12.94
CA ASN A 48 2.21 -17.19 -11.75
C ASN A 48 2.69 -16.49 -10.46
N GLU A 49 3.28 -15.30 -10.58
CA GLU A 49 3.81 -14.51 -9.47
C GLU A 49 2.69 -13.72 -8.77
N LYS A 50 1.97 -14.40 -7.86
CA LYS A 50 0.82 -13.81 -7.14
C LYS A 50 1.17 -12.60 -6.29
N HIS A 51 2.34 -12.62 -5.64
CA HIS A 51 2.84 -11.49 -4.86
C HIS A 51 3.04 -10.24 -5.73
N LEU A 52 3.64 -10.40 -6.90
CA LEU A 52 3.88 -9.28 -7.81
C LEU A 52 2.57 -8.74 -8.40
N LEU A 53 1.56 -9.61 -8.61
CA LEU A 53 0.21 -9.16 -8.92
C LEU A 53 -0.41 -8.34 -7.80
N ALA A 54 -0.14 -8.66 -6.53
CA ALA A 54 -0.59 -7.85 -5.42
C ALA A 54 0.05 -6.45 -5.42
N ILE A 55 1.37 -6.37 -5.68
CA ILE A 55 2.06 -5.09 -5.81
C ILE A 55 1.44 -4.25 -6.93
N ILE A 56 1.21 -4.83 -8.11
CA ILE A 56 0.56 -4.14 -9.24
C ILE A 56 -0.81 -3.59 -8.83
N ASN A 57 -1.62 -4.39 -8.12
CA ASN A 57 -2.91 -3.92 -7.60
C ASN A 57 -2.72 -2.80 -6.57
N SER A 58 -1.71 -2.87 -5.71
CA SER A 58 -1.40 -1.78 -4.77
C SER A 58 -1.00 -0.49 -5.51
N ASP A 59 -0.25 -0.58 -6.61
CA ASP A 59 0.16 0.58 -7.41
C ASP A 59 -1.05 1.23 -8.11
N TYR A 60 -1.99 0.43 -8.63
CA TYR A 60 -3.29 0.95 -9.07
C TYR A 60 -4.05 1.61 -7.91
N GLY A 61 -4.04 1.00 -6.73
CA GLY A 61 -4.64 1.57 -5.52
C GLY A 61 -4.06 2.95 -5.17
N ASN A 62 -2.73 3.07 -5.20
CA ASN A 62 -2.01 4.32 -4.93
C ASN A 62 -2.40 5.43 -5.91
N TYR A 63 -2.54 5.09 -7.19
CA TYR A 63 -2.98 6.03 -8.22
C TYR A 63 -4.39 6.56 -7.97
N TYR A 64 -5.36 5.67 -7.77
CA TYR A 64 -6.73 6.12 -7.54
C TYR A 64 -6.86 6.87 -6.21
N TYR A 65 -6.05 6.51 -5.21
CA TYR A 65 -5.98 7.24 -3.95
C TYR A 65 -5.47 8.67 -4.16
N SER A 66 -4.43 8.88 -4.97
CA SER A 66 -3.89 10.22 -5.25
C SER A 66 -4.85 11.09 -6.07
N LYS A 67 -5.74 10.48 -6.85
CA LYS A 67 -6.84 11.17 -7.57
C LYS A 67 -8.11 11.32 -6.73
N GLU A 68 -8.08 10.99 -5.43
CA GLU A 68 -9.22 11.00 -4.50
C GLU A 68 -10.40 10.10 -4.91
N ASP A 69 -10.20 9.16 -5.85
CA ASP A 69 -11.16 8.08 -6.13
C ASP A 69 -10.97 6.95 -5.10
N LEU A 70 -11.44 7.23 -3.88
CA LEU A 70 -11.28 6.34 -2.74
C LEU A 70 -12.01 5.00 -2.93
N LYS A 71 -13.08 4.96 -3.73
CA LYS A 71 -13.84 3.73 -3.99
C LYS A 71 -13.04 2.78 -4.87
N THR A 72 -12.45 3.30 -5.95
CA THR A 72 -11.63 2.49 -6.84
C THR A 72 -10.32 2.09 -6.16
N ALA A 73 -9.69 3.01 -5.42
CA ALA A 73 -8.49 2.73 -4.62
C ALA A 73 -8.71 1.56 -3.65
N GLU A 74 -9.79 1.60 -2.86
CA GLU A 74 -10.13 0.55 -1.92
C GLU A 74 -10.31 -0.82 -2.61
N SER A 75 -10.97 -0.85 -3.77
CA SER A 75 -11.16 -2.07 -4.55
C SER A 75 -9.82 -2.70 -4.94
N PHE A 76 -8.88 -1.89 -5.42
CA PHE A 76 -7.55 -2.36 -5.80
C PHE A 76 -6.72 -2.82 -4.61
N TYR A 77 -6.72 -2.08 -3.50
CA TYR A 77 -6.05 -2.51 -2.26
C TYR A 77 -6.62 -3.82 -1.70
N LYS A 78 -7.96 -3.99 -1.70
CA LYS A 78 -8.60 -5.25 -1.28
C LYS A 78 -8.23 -6.42 -2.18
N LYS A 79 -8.13 -6.20 -3.51
CA LYS A 79 -7.61 -7.22 -4.44
C LYS A 79 -6.16 -7.60 -4.13
N ALA A 80 -5.31 -6.62 -3.82
CA ALA A 80 -3.92 -6.87 -3.43
C ALA A 80 -3.85 -7.75 -2.17
N LEU A 81 -4.54 -7.37 -1.09
CA LEU A 81 -4.58 -8.15 0.15
C LEU A 81 -5.11 -9.57 -0.04
N ALA A 82 -6.13 -9.76 -0.88
CA ALA A 82 -6.69 -11.10 -1.14
C ALA A 82 -5.69 -12.07 -1.80
N THR A 83 -4.62 -11.55 -2.41
CA THR A 83 -3.59 -12.35 -3.10
C THR A 83 -2.29 -12.50 -2.32
N LEU A 84 -2.09 -11.73 -1.25
CA LEU A 84 -0.89 -11.78 -0.43
C LEU A 84 -0.96 -12.90 0.60
N ASP A 85 0.16 -13.60 0.78
CA ASP A 85 0.38 -14.39 1.98
C ASP A 85 0.78 -13.45 3.12
N GLY A 86 -0.07 -13.38 4.14
CA GLY A 86 0.08 -12.48 5.27
C GLY A 86 1.32 -12.73 6.13
N GLU A 87 1.85 -13.95 6.17
CA GLU A 87 3.02 -14.29 6.99
C GLU A 87 4.34 -14.04 6.25
N ILE A 88 4.32 -14.20 4.93
CA ILE A 88 5.51 -14.01 4.07
C ILE A 88 5.68 -12.53 3.72
N PHE A 89 4.61 -11.86 3.31
CA PHE A 89 4.64 -10.49 2.78
C PHE A 89 4.04 -9.48 3.74
N ARG A 90 4.35 -9.63 5.04
CA ARG A 90 3.82 -8.77 6.10
C ARG A 90 4.01 -7.27 5.83
N ARG A 91 5.12 -6.90 5.17
CA ARG A 91 5.40 -5.51 4.80
C ARG A 91 4.35 -4.94 3.86
N ASP A 92 4.07 -5.66 2.78
CA ASP A 92 3.10 -5.20 1.79
C ASP A 92 1.70 -5.20 2.40
N VAL A 93 1.38 -6.18 3.25
CA VAL A 93 0.12 -6.21 4.02
C VAL A 93 -0.01 -5.01 4.96
N GLY A 94 1.03 -4.65 5.71
CA GLY A 94 1.02 -3.50 6.61
C GLY A 94 0.79 -2.19 5.86
N LEU A 95 1.54 -1.95 4.77
CA LEU A 95 1.42 -0.75 3.94
C LEU A 95 0.03 -0.62 3.31
N ILE A 96 -0.52 -1.71 2.75
CA ILE A 96 -1.86 -1.70 2.16
C ILE A 96 -2.92 -1.49 3.24
N SER A 97 -2.75 -2.10 4.42
CA SER A 97 -3.65 -1.90 5.56
C SER A 97 -3.66 -0.44 6.00
N LEU A 98 -2.51 0.21 6.10
CA LEU A 98 -2.43 1.65 6.41
C LEU A 98 -3.29 2.49 5.45
N LYS A 99 -3.19 2.23 4.13
CA LYS A 99 -3.98 2.94 3.11
C LYS A 99 -5.48 2.66 3.20
N LEU A 100 -5.87 1.41 3.46
CA LEU A 100 -7.28 1.07 3.70
C LEU A 100 -7.82 1.71 4.97
N GLY A 101 -7.01 1.84 6.02
CA GLY A 101 -7.35 2.55 7.24
C GLY A 101 -7.56 4.05 7.01
N GLU A 102 -6.70 4.70 6.23
CA GLU A 102 -6.87 6.10 5.81
C GLU A 102 -8.17 6.29 5.01
N ILE A 103 -8.49 5.39 4.08
CA ILE A 103 -9.75 5.41 3.33
C ILE A 103 -10.95 5.25 4.25
N ALA A 104 -10.90 4.29 5.18
CA ALA A 104 -11.97 4.05 6.15
C ALA A 104 -12.20 5.28 7.06
N LEU A 105 -11.12 5.97 7.49
CA LEU A 105 -11.22 7.24 8.20
C LEU A 105 -11.92 8.31 7.37
N LYS A 106 -11.54 8.50 6.10
CA LYS A 106 -12.19 9.48 5.20
C LYS A 106 -13.69 9.18 5.00
N LYS A 107 -14.09 7.91 5.13
CA LYS A 107 -15.49 7.46 5.09
C LYS A 107 -16.21 7.50 6.43
N ASN A 108 -15.56 7.99 7.50
CA ASN A 108 -16.04 7.95 8.88
C ASN A 108 -16.34 6.54 9.41
N ASN A 109 -15.77 5.50 8.80
CA ASN A 109 -15.85 4.13 9.32
C ASN A 109 -14.72 3.88 10.31
N TYR A 110 -14.86 4.43 11.51
CA TYR A 110 -13.83 4.36 12.56
C TYR A 110 -13.52 2.94 13.00
N SER A 111 -14.52 2.05 13.00
CA SER A 111 -14.35 0.65 13.37
C SER A 111 -13.46 -0.12 12.38
N GLU A 112 -13.66 0.09 11.08
CA GLU A 112 -12.83 -0.54 10.05
C GLU A 112 -11.43 0.11 9.97
N ALA A 113 -11.36 1.44 10.14
CA ALA A 113 -10.09 2.16 10.23
C ALA A 113 -9.20 1.62 11.36
N LYS A 114 -9.77 1.41 12.55
CA LYS A 114 -9.07 0.85 13.69
C LYS A 114 -8.45 -0.52 13.35
N ARG A 115 -9.23 -1.43 12.79
CA ARG A 115 -8.77 -2.79 12.42
C ARG A 115 -7.60 -2.75 11.44
N TYR A 116 -7.65 -1.86 10.45
CA TYR A 116 -6.58 -1.73 9.48
C TYR A 116 -5.31 -1.10 10.08
N PHE A 117 -5.45 -0.10 10.95
CA PHE A 117 -4.29 0.47 11.65
C PHE A 117 -3.66 -0.53 12.64
N GLU A 118 -4.46 -1.37 13.31
CA GLU A 118 -3.95 -2.47 14.15
C GLU A 118 -3.15 -3.49 13.32
N ALA A 119 -3.62 -3.83 12.11
CA ALA A 119 -2.88 -4.70 11.20
C ALA A 119 -1.56 -4.09 10.72
N SER A 120 -1.53 -2.79 10.41
CA SER A 120 -0.27 -2.08 10.08
C SER A 120 0.68 -2.05 11.27
N PHE A 121 0.15 -1.77 12.47
CA PHE A 121 0.93 -1.67 13.71
C PHE A 121 1.63 -2.98 14.07
N ASP A 122 0.95 -4.13 13.98
CA ASP A 122 1.55 -5.43 14.29
C ASP A 122 2.76 -5.73 13.38
N PHE A 123 2.69 -5.34 12.10
CA PHE A 123 3.82 -5.44 11.20
C PHE A 123 4.97 -4.50 11.59
N ASP A 124 4.66 -3.22 11.82
CA ASP A 124 5.66 -2.19 12.12
C ASP A 124 6.40 -2.50 13.43
N MET A 125 5.69 -3.03 14.43
CA MET A 125 6.25 -3.48 15.72
C MET A 125 7.21 -4.66 15.54
N LYS A 126 6.80 -5.68 14.77
CA LYS A 126 7.64 -6.87 14.52
C LYS A 126 8.92 -6.52 13.77
N THR A 127 8.86 -5.53 12.88
CA THR A 127 10.02 -5.08 12.10
C THR A 127 10.85 -3.99 12.76
N LYS A 128 10.43 -3.46 13.91
CA LYS A 128 11.06 -2.33 14.61
C LYS A 128 11.25 -1.12 13.70
N ASN A 129 10.35 -0.91 12.74
CA ASN A 129 10.42 0.20 11.80
C ASN A 129 9.85 1.47 12.45
N LYS A 130 10.71 2.25 13.10
CA LYS A 130 10.32 3.46 13.83
C LYS A 130 9.56 4.48 12.98
N VAL A 131 9.96 4.66 11.72
CA VAL A 131 9.29 5.62 10.81
C VAL A 131 7.86 5.18 10.51
N ALA A 132 7.66 3.89 10.24
CA ALA A 132 6.32 3.37 10.00
C ALA A 132 5.45 3.36 11.27
N LEU A 133 6.05 3.04 12.43
CA LEU A 133 5.38 3.16 13.73
C LEU A 133 4.89 4.58 14.00
N SER A 134 5.74 5.59 13.78
CA SER A 134 5.37 7.01 13.91
C SER A 134 4.14 7.35 13.06
N GLN A 135 4.13 6.92 11.79
CA GLN A 135 3.01 7.15 10.89
C GLN A 135 1.72 6.43 11.35
N THR A 136 1.85 5.21 11.86
CA THR A 136 0.73 4.43 12.39
C THR A 136 0.16 5.07 13.67
N PHE A 137 1.01 5.55 14.58
CA PHE A 137 0.61 6.31 15.77
C PHE A 137 -0.10 7.62 15.40
N PHE A 138 0.41 8.37 14.44
CA PHE A 138 -0.25 9.56 13.92
C PHE A 138 -1.67 9.26 13.41
N ASN A 139 -1.84 8.17 12.67
CA ASN A 139 -3.14 7.73 12.18
C ASN A 139 -4.09 7.28 13.31
N PHE A 140 -3.59 6.62 14.34
CA PHE A 140 -4.38 6.32 15.54
C PHE A 140 -4.76 7.58 16.33
N ALA A 141 -3.89 8.59 16.41
CA ALA A 141 -4.20 9.86 17.03
C ALA A 141 -5.38 10.54 16.32
N ARG A 142 -5.32 10.58 14.98
CA ARG A 142 -6.40 11.11 14.15
C ARG A 142 -7.71 10.32 14.30
N LEU A 143 -7.65 9.00 14.35
CA LEU A 143 -8.82 8.14 14.62
C LEU A 143 -9.47 8.48 15.97
N ASN A 144 -8.67 8.57 17.03
CA ASN A 144 -9.16 8.83 18.38
C ASN A 144 -9.73 10.25 18.51
N TRP A 145 -9.10 11.24 17.88
CA TRP A 145 -9.62 12.60 17.80
C TRP A 145 -11.01 12.64 17.16
N LEU A 146 -11.16 12.01 15.98
CA LEU A 146 -12.45 11.95 15.27
C LEU A 146 -13.51 11.13 16.03
N SER A 147 -13.07 10.18 16.84
CA SER A 147 -13.93 9.35 17.70
C SER A 147 -14.24 9.99 19.06
N LYS A 148 -13.85 11.25 19.29
CA LYS A 148 -14.00 12.00 20.57
C LYS A 148 -13.32 11.36 21.78
N ASN A 149 -12.24 10.61 21.55
CA ASN A 149 -11.37 10.06 22.59
C ASN A 149 -10.08 10.89 22.67
N GLU A 150 -10.18 12.08 23.26
CA GLU A 150 -9.11 13.09 23.26
C GLU A 150 -7.86 12.63 24.03
N GLU A 151 -8.04 11.91 25.14
CA GLU A 151 -6.92 11.39 25.95
C GLU A 151 -6.08 10.39 25.13
N SER A 152 -6.72 9.45 24.46
CA SER A 152 -6.01 8.49 23.61
C SER A 152 -5.44 9.13 22.35
N ALA A 153 -6.06 10.21 21.86
CA ALA A 153 -5.50 10.99 20.75
C ALA A 153 -4.20 11.70 21.16
N LEU A 154 -4.19 12.33 22.34
CA LEU A 154 -3.01 12.99 22.90
C LEU A 154 -1.87 12.00 23.15
N LYS A 155 -2.18 10.83 23.69
CA LYS A 155 -1.18 9.78 23.88
C LYS A 155 -0.53 9.37 22.55
N ASN A 156 -1.35 9.03 21.56
CA ASN A 156 -0.84 8.54 20.27
C ASN A 156 -0.08 9.61 19.47
N ILE A 157 -0.44 10.89 19.58
CA ILE A 157 0.33 11.94 18.88
C ILE A 157 1.72 12.12 19.50
N VAL A 158 1.86 11.95 20.82
CA VAL A 158 3.18 11.96 21.48
C VAL A 158 4.01 10.76 21.04
N GLU A 159 3.43 9.55 21.05
CA GLU A 159 4.10 8.33 20.59
C GLU A 159 4.51 8.38 19.10
N SER A 160 3.90 9.27 18.30
CA SER A 160 4.32 9.49 16.91
C SER A 160 5.62 10.29 16.75
N LEU A 161 6.11 10.93 17.81
CA LEU A 161 7.31 11.79 17.78
C LEU A 161 8.60 11.12 18.28
N ASP A 162 8.49 9.95 18.93
CA ASP A 162 9.59 9.19 19.55
C ASP A 162 10.24 8.14 18.60
#